data_AF-A0A1W9S6T1-F1
#
_entry.id   AF-A0A1W9S6T1-F1
#
_cell.length_a   1.000
_cell.length_b   1.000
_cell.length_c   1.000
_cell.angle_alpha   90.00
_cell.angle_beta   90.00
_cell.angle_gamma   90.00
#
_symmetry.space_group_name_H-M   'P 1'
#
loop_
_entity.id
_entity.type
_entity.pdbx_description
1 polymer ?
#
loop_
_entity_poly.entity_id
_entity_poly.type
_entity_poly.pdbx_seq_one_letter_code
_entity_poly.pdbx_strand_id
1 'polypeptide(L)' 'MAGDIHHLQIRTDHRVREKIKKLAMTHHRSTADIVRTSLELGLRLLEKLLEAQSEMVTEYIQLLKKESRLKSKKKK' A
#
# COMPACT_ATOMS: atom_id res chain seq x y z
N MET A 1 -21.85 -17.09 -20.77
CA MET A 1 -22.18 -16.63 -19.41
C MET A 1 -21.90 -15.14 -19.36
N ALA A 2 -22.93 -14.29 -19.30
CA ALA A 2 -22.73 -12.85 -19.10
C ALA A 2 -22.30 -12.66 -17.65
N GLY A 3 -21.06 -12.22 -17.42
CA GLY A 3 -20.57 -11.97 -16.06
C GLY A 3 -21.27 -10.77 -15.45
N ASP A 4 -21.55 -10.85 -14.14
CA ASP A 4 -22.18 -9.76 -13.40
C ASP A 4 -21.32 -8.50 -13.47
N ILE A 5 -21.89 -7.42 -13.99
CA ILE A 5 -21.23 -6.11 -14.08
C ILE A 5 -21.53 -5.33 -12.80
N HIS A 6 -20.54 -5.18 -11.94
CA HIS A 6 -20.64 -4.37 -10.73
C HIS A 6 -20.16 -2.95 -10.99
N HIS A 7 -20.96 -1.95 -10.60
CA HIS A 7 -20.61 -0.54 -10.68
C HIS A 7 -20.29 0.01 -9.29
N LEU A 8 -19.21 0.79 -9.19
CA LEU A 8 -18.79 1.42 -7.95
C LEU A 8 -18.78 2.93 -8.12
N GLN A 9 -19.56 3.65 -7.30
CA GLN A 9 -19.59 5.10 -7.30
C GLN A 9 -18.74 5.63 -6.14
N ILE A 10 -17.67 6.36 -6.46
CA ILE A 10 -16.79 6.98 -5.45
C ILE A 10 -17.08 8.47 -5.39
N ARG A 11 -17.43 8.96 -4.20
CA ARG A 11 -17.52 10.40 -3.93
C ARG A 11 -16.22 10.85 -3.30
N THR A 12 -15.57 11.82 -3.92
CA THR A 12 -14.30 12.40 -3.45
C THR A 12 -14.42 13.90 -3.34
N ASP A 13 -13.46 14.51 -2.64
CA ASP A 13 -13.37 15.96 -2.57
C ASP A 13 -12.99 16.58 -3.93
N HIS A 14 -13.15 17.90 -4.03
CA HIS A 14 -12.82 18.63 -5.26
C HIS A 14 -11.36 18.45 -5.68
N ARG A 15 -10.43 18.45 -4.72
CA ARG A 15 -8.98 18.38 -5.01
C ARG A 15 -8.60 17.03 -5.62
N VAL A 16 -9.10 15.93 -5.08
CA VAL A 16 -8.85 14.59 -5.62
C VAL A 16 -9.49 14.45 -7.00
N ARG A 17 -10.72 14.95 -7.18
CA ARG A 17 -11.38 14.93 -8.48
C ARG A 17 -10.57 15.63 -9.57
N GLU A 18 -10.03 16.82 -9.28
CA GLU A 18 -9.22 17.56 -10.25
C GLU A 18 -7.89 16.87 -10.56
N LYS A 19 -7.24 16.25 -9.55
CA LYS A 19 -6.05 15.42 -9.79
C LYS A 19 -6.34 14.24 -10.71
N ILE A 20 -7.45 13.54 -10.50
CA ILE A 20 -7.87 12.40 -11.34
C ILE A 20 -8.14 12.87 -12.77
N LYS A 21 -8.86 13.98 -12.96
CA LYS A 21 -9.12 14.54 -14.29
C LYS A 21 -7.83 14.91 -15.02
N LYS A 22 -6.89 15.57 -14.32
CA LYS A 22 -5.60 15.94 -14.89
C LYS A 22 -4.82 14.70 -15.34
N LEU A 23 -4.76 13.66 -14.51
CA LEU A 23 -4.12 12.39 -14.85
C LEU A 23 -4.79 11.71 -16.06
N ALA A 24 -6.13 11.70 -16.08
CA ALA A 24 -6.89 11.15 -17.19
C ALA A 24 -6.56 11.84 -18.52
N MET A 25 -6.48 13.18 -18.51
CA MET A 25 -6.06 13.97 -19.67
C MET A 25 -4.61 13.67 -20.08
N THR A 26 -3.67 13.70 -19.13
CA THR A 26 -2.24 13.47 -19.42
C THR A 26 -1.99 12.10 -20.04
N HIS A 27 -2.69 11.07 -19.57
CA HIS A 27 -2.50 9.70 -20.04
C HIS A 27 -3.49 9.28 -21.14
N HIS A 28 -4.36 10.18 -21.60
CA HIS A 28 -5.38 9.90 -22.62
C HIS A 28 -6.26 8.69 -22.25
N ARG A 29 -6.68 8.63 -20.97
CA ARG A 29 -7.52 7.55 -20.41
C ARG A 29 -8.81 8.11 -19.82
N SER A 30 -9.78 7.24 -19.56
CA SER A 30 -10.99 7.63 -18.82
C SER A 30 -10.67 7.85 -17.34
N THR A 31 -11.47 8.68 -16.65
CA THR A 31 -11.35 8.85 -15.19
C THR A 31 -11.60 7.53 -14.45
N ALA A 32 -12.47 6.67 -14.97
CA ALA A 32 -12.73 5.34 -14.41
C ALA A 32 -11.48 4.45 -14.50
N ASP A 33 -10.75 4.47 -15.62
CA ASP A 33 -9.51 3.70 -15.78
C ASP A 33 -8.41 4.20 -14.83
N ILE A 34 -8.29 5.53 -14.68
CA ILE A 34 -7.33 6.12 -13.72
C ILE A 34 -7.66 5.68 -12.30
N VAL A 35 -8.94 5.73 -11.91
CA VAL A 35 -9.38 5.29 -10.58
C VAL A 35 -9.10 3.80 -10.37
N ARG A 36 -9.45 2.94 -11.34
CA ARG A 36 -9.19 1.50 -11.27
C ARG A 36 -7.69 1.22 -11.11
N THR A 37 -6.87 1.82 -11.97
CA THR A 37 -5.41 1.67 -11.93
C THR A 37 -4.84 2.16 -10.60
N SER A 38 -5.34 3.29 -10.08
CA SER A 38 -4.89 3.83 -8.79
C SER A 38 -5.23 2.88 -7.64
N LEU A 39 -6.39 2.25 -7.66
CA LEU A 39 -6.79 1.27 -6.65
C LEU A 39 -5.92 0.01 -6.73
N GLU A 40 -5.68 -0.52 -7.92
CA GLU A 40 -4.81 -1.70 -8.12
C GLU A 40 -3.37 -1.44 -7.66
N LEU A 41 -2.81 -0.28 -8.03
CA LEU A 41 -1.46 0.11 -7.59
C LEU A 41 -1.41 0.38 -6.08
N GLY A 42 -2.42 1.04 -5.53
CA GLY A 42 -2.52 1.32 -4.10
C GLY A 42 -2.60 0.04 -3.27
N LEU A 43 -3.38 -0.95 -3.72
CA LEU A 43 -3.50 -2.24 -3.05
C LEU A 43 -2.16 -2.97 -3.02
N ARG A 44 -1.47 -3.06 -4.17
CA ARG A 44 -0.13 -3.67 -4.24
C ARG A 44 0.89 -2.95 -3.37
N LEU A 45 0.84 -1.62 -3.32
CA LEU A 45 1.73 -0.84 -2.47
C LEU A 45 1.49 -1.15 -0.99
N LEU A 46 0.22 -1.21 -0.56
CA LEU A 46 -0.14 -1.54 0.81
C LEU A 46 0.32 -2.95 1.19
N GLU A 47 0.15 -3.93 0.31
CA GLU A 47 0.66 -5.30 0.50
C GLU A 47 2.18 -5.30 0.73
N LYS A 48 2.94 -4.58 -0.11
CA LYS A 48 4.40 -4.47 0.04
C LYS A 48 4.84 -3.74 1.31
N LEU A 49 4.09 -2.73 1.74
CA LEU A 49 4.36 -2.04 3.00
C LEU A 49 4.13 -2.97 4.21
N LEU A 50 3.09 -3.80 4.16
CA LEU A 50 2.81 -4.78 5.21
C LEU A 50 3.88 -5.87 5.28
N GLU A 51 4.33 -6.38 4.12
CA GLU A 51 5.46 -7.32 4.04
C GLU A 51 6.72 -6.71 4.68
N ALA A 52 7.10 -5.51 4.26
CA ALA A 52 8.27 -4.82 4.78
C ALA A 52 8.18 -4.53 6.30
N GLN A 53 6.98 -4.17 6.79
CA GLN A 53 6.76 -3.96 8.21
C GLN A 53 6.95 -5.25 9.01
N SER A 54 6.48 -6.39 8.49
CA SER A 54 6.65 -7.70 9.11
C SER A 54 8.11 -8.13 9.19
N GLU A 55 8.87 -7.91 8.11
CA GLU A 55 10.31 -8.15 8.07
C GLU A 55 11.04 -7.30 9.11
N MET A 56 10.76 -6.00 9.16
CA MET A 56 11.36 -5.07 10.12
C MET A 56 11.10 -5.50 11.58
N VAL A 57 9.88 -5.91 11.92
CA VAL A 57 9.54 -6.40 13.27
C VAL A 57 10.34 -7.66 13.60
N THR A 58 10.47 -8.57 12.64
CA THR A 58 11.23 -9.81 12.81
C THR A 58 12.70 -9.54 13.07
N GLU A 59 13.32 -8.65 12.28
CA GLU A 59 14.70 -8.23 12.47
C GLU A 59 14.91 -7.54 13.83
N TYR A 60 13.98 -6.67 14.23
CA TYR A 60 14.05 -5.98 15.50
C TYR A 60 14.03 -6.95 16.69
N ILE A 61 13.15 -7.97 16.66
CA ILE A 61 13.12 -9.03 17.68
C ILE A 61 14.45 -9.79 17.73
N GLN A 62 15.07 -10.08 16.57
CA GLN A 62 16.36 -10.75 16.53
C GLN A 62 17.48 -9.90 17.15
N LEU A 63 17.49 -8.60 16.89
CA LEU A 63 18.43 -7.66 17.51
C LEU A 63 18.28 -7.63 19.03
N LEU A 64 17.04 -7.50 19.54
CA LEU A 64 16.77 -7.53 20.97
C LEU A 64 17.23 -8.84 21.64
N LYS A 65 17.01 -9.99 20.99
CA LYS A 65 17.50 -11.30 21.48
C LYS A 65 19.02 -11.33 21.55
N LYS A 66 19.73 -10.78 20.55
CA LYS A 66 21.19 -10.69 20.54
C LYS A 66 21.70 -9.79 21.66
N GLU A 67 21.10 -8.62 21.85
CA GLU A 67 21.47 -7.69 22.93
C GLU A 67 21.27 -8.30 24.32
N SER A 68 20.13 -8.97 24.54
CA SER A 68 19.83 -9.65 25.80
C SER A 68 20.89 -10.69 26.17
N ARG A 69 21.32 -11.51 25.19
CA ARG A 69 22.40 -12.51 25.37
C ARG A 69 23.77 -11.87 25.66
N LEU A 70 24.07 -10.72 25.08
CA LEU A 70 25.31 -9.99 25.35
C LEU A 70 25.33 -9.42 26.77
N LYS A 71 24.20 -8.85 27.24
CA LYS A 71 24.06 -8.37 28.62
C LYS A 71 24.19 -9.50 29.65
N SER A 72 23.65 -10.69 29.37
CA SER A 72 23.80 -11.84 30.29
C SER A 72 25.23 -12.38 30.34
N LYS A 73 25.99 -12.30 29.24
CA LYS A 73 27.41 -12.71 29.22
C LYS A 73 28.34 -11.77 29.99
N LYS A 74 28.04 -10.46 30.04
CA LYS A 74 28.84 -9.47 30.80
C LYS A 74 28.58 -9.48 32.32
N LYS A 75 27.55 -10.21 32.80
CA LYS A 75 27.20 -10.33 34.22
C LYS A 75 27.78 -11.59 34.90
N LYS A 76 28.43 -12.47 34.15
CA LYS A 76 29.26 -13.57 34.67
C LYS A 76 30.72 -13.18 34.61
#